data_AF-A0A847KIV9-F1
#
_entry.id   AF-A0A847KIV9-F1
#
_cell.length_a   1.000
_cell.length_b   1.000
_cell.length_c   1.000
_cell.angle_alpha   90.00
_cell.angle_beta   90.00
_cell.angle_gamma   90.00
#
_symmetry.space_group_name_H-M   'P 1'
#
loop_
_entity.id
_entity.type
_entity.pdbx_description
1 polymer ?
#
loop_
_entity_poly.entity_id
_entity_poly.type
_entity_poly.pdbx_seq_one_letter_code
_entity_poly.pdbx_strand_id
1 'polypeptide(L)'
;MRASREEADPARSDLDALVATLGLDVSRDVLELALTHRSFAHEAGGIPTNERLEFLGDAVLGLVVTEHLFRAYPDVSEGDLAKMRSATVSQRALAGVARSLGVGAFIRLGRGELVTGGRDKDSILSDTLEALIGAAFVGHGLEPTRRMVERLCAALLRNAPRLSAGLDWKTTLQELATARGLPPPEYAVEGSGPDHERWFVATATVGHFVGSGEGSSKKVAEHGAAEAAFEAITAASTDA
;
A
#
# COMPACT_ATOMS: atom_id res chain seq x y z
N MET A 1 23.23 32.82 20.75
CA MET A 1 22.26 33.08 19.67
C MET A 1 21.38 31.85 19.57
N ARG A 2 20.17 31.87 20.16
CA ARG A 2 19.29 30.70 20.22
C ARG A 2 18.73 30.47 18.81
N ALA A 3 18.99 29.30 18.24
CA ALA A 3 18.36 28.87 17.00
C ALA A 3 16.84 28.97 17.14
N SER A 4 16.24 29.67 16.20
CA SER A 4 14.81 29.82 16.00
C SER A 4 14.15 28.45 16.05
N ARG A 5 13.22 28.23 16.99
CA ARG A 5 12.36 27.04 16.99
C ARG A 5 11.47 27.14 15.75
N GLU A 6 11.77 26.38 14.69
CA GLU A 6 10.76 26.08 13.69
C GLU A 6 9.62 25.35 14.40
N GLU A 7 8.47 26.01 14.48
CA GLU A 7 7.23 25.37 14.90
C GLU A 7 6.91 24.28 13.88
N ALA A 8 6.90 23.03 14.33
CA ALA A 8 6.57 21.90 13.49
C ALA A 8 5.16 22.11 12.89
N ASP A 9 5.03 21.89 11.58
CA ASP A 9 3.79 22.14 10.83
C ASP A 9 2.62 21.33 11.43
N PRO A 10 1.61 22.01 12.02
CA PRO A 10 0.52 21.33 12.71
C PRO A 10 -0.31 20.48 11.73
N ALA A 11 -0.96 19.44 12.25
CA ALA A 11 -1.91 18.68 11.45
C ALA A 11 -3.04 19.57 10.93
N ARG A 12 -3.44 19.34 9.67
CA ARG A 12 -4.53 20.05 9.01
C ARG A 12 -5.84 19.83 9.80
N SER A 13 -6.60 20.90 10.06
CA SER A 13 -7.72 20.92 11.01
C SER A 13 -9.12 20.92 10.37
N ASP A 14 -9.22 21.08 9.05
CA ASP A 14 -10.48 21.05 8.29
C ASP A 14 -10.94 19.61 8.01
N LEU A 15 -11.22 18.89 9.09
CA LEU A 15 -11.64 17.49 9.06
C LEU A 15 -12.87 17.21 8.19
N ASP A 16 -13.72 18.22 7.96
CA ASP A 16 -14.88 18.12 7.07
C ASP A 16 -14.48 17.77 5.62
N ALA A 17 -13.31 18.25 5.16
CA ALA A 17 -12.77 17.90 3.85
C ALA A 17 -12.36 16.42 3.78
N LEU A 18 -11.80 15.89 4.87
CA LEU A 18 -11.48 14.47 4.97
C LEU A 18 -12.76 13.63 5.01
N VAL A 19 -13.76 14.00 5.82
CA VAL A 19 -15.06 13.32 5.87
C VAL A 19 -15.72 13.27 4.48
N ALA A 20 -15.71 14.38 3.75
CA ALA A 20 -16.22 14.42 2.38
C ALA A 20 -15.49 13.45 1.44
N THR A 21 -14.17 13.33 1.59
CA THR A 21 -13.33 12.38 0.84
C THR A 21 -13.65 10.92 1.19
N LEU A 22 -13.83 10.63 2.49
CA LEU A 22 -14.26 9.33 2.99
C LEU A 22 -15.71 8.99 2.60
N GLY A 23 -16.52 10.00 2.26
CA GLY A 23 -17.90 9.81 1.78
C GLY A 23 -18.83 9.16 2.80
N LEU A 24 -18.43 9.17 4.07
CA LEU A 24 -19.19 8.64 5.19
C LEU A 24 -18.94 9.55 6.40
N ASP A 25 -20.01 9.98 7.05
CA ASP A 25 -19.92 10.87 8.20
C ASP A 25 -19.22 10.17 9.37
N VAL A 26 -18.26 10.81 10.03
CA VAL A 26 -17.59 10.24 11.20
C VAL A 26 -17.54 11.32 12.26
N SER A 27 -18.01 11.03 13.47
CA SER A 27 -18.00 11.99 14.57
C SER A 27 -16.58 12.50 14.79
N ARG A 28 -16.44 13.82 15.00
CA ARG A 28 -15.15 14.51 15.16
C ARG A 28 -14.20 13.80 16.14
N ASP A 29 -14.67 13.41 17.32
CA ASP A 29 -13.84 12.78 18.35
C ASP A 29 -13.23 11.45 17.88
N VAL A 30 -14.01 10.63 17.17
CA VAL A 30 -13.54 9.34 16.62
C VAL A 30 -12.58 9.57 15.46
N LEU A 31 -12.83 10.59 14.62
CA LEU A 31 -11.94 10.94 13.52
C LEU A 31 -10.60 11.46 14.05
N GLU A 32 -10.61 12.31 15.07
CA GLU A 32 -9.39 12.78 15.73
C GLU A 32 -8.61 11.63 16.37
N LEU A 33 -9.31 10.65 16.97
CA LEU A 33 -8.68 9.43 17.49
C LEU A 33 -8.02 8.62 16.37
N ALA A 34 -8.71 8.40 15.25
CA ALA A 34 -8.18 7.65 14.10
C ALA A 34 -6.93 8.31 13.49
N LEU A 35 -6.82 9.64 13.59
CA LEU A 35 -5.68 10.43 13.10
C LEU A 35 -4.56 10.60 14.14
N THR A 36 -4.69 10.03 15.34
CA THR A 36 -3.72 10.19 16.44
C THR A 36 -2.71 9.04 16.47
N HIS A 37 -1.52 9.28 15.91
CA HIS A 37 -0.42 8.33 15.97
C HIS A 37 0.21 8.27 17.37
N ARG A 38 0.75 7.10 17.74
CA ARG A 38 1.42 6.84 19.03
C ARG A 38 2.50 7.87 19.40
N SER A 39 3.24 8.41 18.43
CA SER A 39 4.25 9.45 18.70
C SER A 39 3.63 10.73 19.27
N PHE A 40 2.49 11.16 18.72
CA PHE A 40 1.79 12.34 19.20
C PHE A 40 1.16 12.06 20.55
N ALA A 41 0.50 10.91 20.67
CA ALA A 41 -0.14 10.48 21.90
C ALA A 41 0.82 10.49 23.10
N HIS A 42 2.04 9.99 22.90
CA HIS A 42 3.08 9.98 23.92
C HIS A 42 3.50 11.40 24.33
N GLU A 43 3.74 12.30 23.37
CA GLU A 43 4.10 13.70 23.64
C GLU A 43 2.96 14.49 24.31
N ALA A 44 1.70 14.15 24.00
CA ALA A 44 0.50 14.78 24.54
C ALA A 44 0.06 14.24 25.91
N GLY A 45 0.94 13.57 26.66
CA GLY A 45 0.66 13.07 28.00
C GLY A 45 0.03 11.67 28.04
N GLY A 46 0.21 10.87 26.99
CA GLY A 46 -0.27 9.49 26.93
C GLY A 46 -1.76 9.36 26.63
N ILE A 47 -2.30 10.22 25.77
CA ILE A 47 -3.69 10.12 25.29
C ILE A 47 -3.89 8.84 24.46
N PRO A 48 -5.15 8.42 24.18
CA PRO A 48 -5.40 7.25 23.34
C PRO A 48 -4.83 7.38 21.92
N THR A 49 -4.46 6.23 21.34
CA THR A 49 -3.91 6.08 19.98
C THR A 49 -4.94 5.49 19.02
N ASN A 50 -4.67 5.60 17.73
CA ASN A 50 -5.46 4.99 16.67
C ASN A 50 -5.35 3.45 16.58
N GLU A 51 -4.39 2.82 17.27
CA GLU A 51 -4.03 1.39 17.16
C GLU A 51 -5.22 0.44 17.38
N ARG A 52 -6.20 0.80 18.23
CA ARG A 52 -7.42 -0.01 18.42
C ARG A 52 -8.39 0.09 17.26
N LEU A 53 -8.46 1.26 16.62
CA LEU A 53 -9.28 1.46 15.42
C LEU A 53 -8.61 0.82 14.21
N GLU A 54 -7.29 0.91 14.10
CA GLU A 54 -6.47 0.22 13.10
C GLU A 54 -6.74 -1.29 13.16
N PHE A 55 -6.60 -1.91 14.33
CA PHE A 55 -6.88 -3.34 14.54
C PHE A 55 -8.28 -3.76 14.05
N LEU A 56 -9.31 -2.95 14.35
CA LEU A 56 -10.68 -3.21 13.90
C LEU A 56 -10.81 -3.00 12.38
N GLY A 57 -10.18 -1.95 11.87
CA GLY A 57 -10.19 -1.56 10.48
C GLY A 57 -9.55 -2.58 9.55
N ASP A 58 -8.42 -3.15 9.94
CA ASP A 58 -7.74 -4.24 9.22
C ASP A 58 -8.69 -5.45 9.04
N ALA A 59 -9.35 -5.88 10.12
CA ALA A 59 -10.30 -6.99 10.05
C ALA A 59 -11.48 -6.70 9.11
N VAL A 60 -12.02 -5.48 9.15
CA VAL A 60 -13.12 -5.06 8.27
C VAL A 60 -12.67 -4.96 6.81
N LEU A 61 -11.52 -4.34 6.56
CA LEU A 61 -10.90 -4.24 5.24
C LEU A 61 -10.65 -5.64 4.66
N GLY A 62 -10.04 -6.53 5.44
CA GLY A 62 -9.75 -7.90 5.06
C GLY A 62 -11.01 -8.68 4.65
N LEU A 63 -12.11 -8.54 5.41
CA LEU A 63 -13.39 -9.15 5.06
C LEU A 63 -13.93 -8.61 3.73
N VAL A 64 -14.01 -7.28 3.58
CA VAL A 64 -14.55 -6.64 2.38
C VAL A 64 -13.76 -7.03 1.13
N VAL A 65 -12.43 -6.96 1.21
CA VAL A 65 -11.54 -7.34 0.09
C VAL A 65 -11.69 -8.83 -0.23
N THR A 66 -11.67 -9.70 0.78
CA THR A 66 -11.81 -11.17 0.56
C THR A 66 -13.13 -11.49 -0.16
N GLU A 67 -14.24 -10.93 0.30
CA GLU A 67 -15.56 -11.15 -0.29
C GLU A 67 -15.64 -10.60 -1.72
N HIS A 68 -15.06 -9.42 -1.97
CA HIS A 68 -14.99 -8.84 -3.31
C HIS A 68 -14.24 -9.76 -4.27
N LEU A 69 -13.05 -10.22 -3.88
CA LEU A 69 -12.22 -11.10 -4.71
C LEU A 69 -12.91 -12.44 -4.98
N PHE A 70 -13.51 -13.05 -3.94
CA PHE A 70 -14.26 -14.30 -4.08
C PHE A 70 -15.39 -14.20 -5.11
N ARG A 71 -16.12 -13.08 -5.13
CA ARG A 71 -17.22 -12.86 -6.08
C ARG A 71 -16.74 -12.48 -7.48
N ALA A 72 -15.69 -11.67 -7.58
CA ALA A 72 -15.21 -11.15 -8.84
C ALA A 72 -14.39 -12.18 -9.65
N TYR A 73 -13.79 -13.16 -8.98
CA TYR A 73 -12.88 -14.14 -9.58
C TYR A 73 -13.25 -15.58 -9.19
N PRO A 74 -14.44 -16.09 -9.59
CA PRO A 74 -14.97 -17.39 -9.14
C PRO A 74 -14.14 -18.60 -9.58
N ASP A 75 -13.36 -18.46 -10.65
CA ASP A 75 -12.54 -19.54 -11.23
C ASP A 75 -11.08 -19.53 -10.74
N VAL A 76 -10.71 -18.58 -9.86
CA VAL A 76 -9.35 -18.45 -9.33
C VAL A 76 -9.17 -19.34 -8.09
N SER A 77 -7.98 -19.94 -7.97
CA SER A 77 -7.65 -20.83 -6.85
C SER A 77 -7.63 -20.09 -5.50
N GLU A 78 -7.87 -20.81 -4.39
CA GLU A 78 -7.75 -20.24 -3.04
C GLU A 78 -6.39 -19.59 -2.80
N GLY A 79 -5.30 -20.24 -3.25
CA GLY A 79 -3.95 -19.74 -3.09
C GLY A 79 -3.72 -18.42 -3.82
N ASP A 80 -4.25 -18.29 -5.03
CA ASP A 80 -4.11 -17.05 -5.81
C ASP A 80 -5.05 -15.95 -5.29
N LEU A 81 -6.25 -16.28 -4.84
CA LEU A 81 -7.12 -15.33 -4.11
C LEU A 81 -6.43 -14.80 -2.84
N ALA A 82 -5.72 -15.66 -2.10
CA ALA A 82 -4.96 -15.25 -0.93
C ALA A 82 -3.80 -14.30 -1.30
N LYS A 83 -3.08 -14.56 -2.40
CA LYS A 83 -2.05 -13.64 -2.92
C LYS A 83 -2.66 -12.29 -3.35
N MET A 84 -3.78 -12.31 -4.07
CA MET A 84 -4.51 -11.11 -4.50
C MET A 84 -4.97 -10.27 -3.31
N ARG A 85 -5.51 -10.92 -2.28
CA ARG A 85 -5.87 -10.26 -1.02
C ARG A 85 -4.64 -9.61 -0.40
N SER A 86 -3.58 -10.38 -0.14
CA SER A 86 -2.35 -9.88 0.47
C SER A 86 -1.74 -8.71 -0.29
N ALA A 87 -1.82 -8.70 -1.63
CA ALA A 87 -1.35 -7.58 -2.44
C ALA A 87 -2.21 -6.33 -2.25
N THR A 88 -3.53 -6.52 -2.26
CA THR A 88 -4.53 -5.44 -2.17
C THR A 88 -4.51 -4.76 -0.80
N VAL A 89 -4.33 -5.53 0.28
CA VAL A 89 -4.27 -5.00 1.67
C VAL A 89 -2.83 -4.79 2.17
N SER A 90 -1.84 -4.81 1.28
CA SER A 90 -0.45 -4.58 1.69
C SER A 90 -0.24 -3.14 2.14
N GLN A 91 0.68 -2.94 3.10
CA GLN A 91 1.11 -1.62 3.57
C GLN A 91 1.40 -0.66 2.40
N ARG A 92 2.14 -1.11 1.38
CA ARG A 92 2.47 -0.29 0.20
C ARG A 92 1.22 0.15 -0.57
N ALA A 93 0.29 -0.78 -0.80
CA ALA A 93 -0.94 -0.50 -1.54
C ALA A 93 -1.84 0.49 -0.78
N LEU A 94 -2.05 0.24 0.51
CA LEU A 94 -2.87 1.09 1.38
C LEU A 94 -2.25 2.47 1.59
N ALA A 95 -0.93 2.56 1.76
CA ALA A 95 -0.23 3.84 1.78
C ALA A 95 -0.43 4.64 0.49
N GLY A 96 -0.43 3.97 -0.67
CA GLY A 96 -0.74 4.60 -1.96
C GLY A 96 -2.15 5.22 -1.99
N VAL A 97 -3.14 4.50 -1.46
CA VAL A 97 -4.51 5.02 -1.30
C VAL A 97 -4.52 6.22 -0.36
N ALA A 98 -3.94 6.09 0.83
CA ALA A 98 -3.87 7.17 1.82
C ALA A 98 -3.21 8.45 1.28
N ARG A 99 -2.15 8.32 0.48
CA ARG A 99 -1.51 9.46 -0.23
C ARG A 99 -2.46 10.11 -1.22
N SER A 100 -3.15 9.33 -2.04
CA SER A 100 -4.10 9.86 -3.03
C SER A 100 -5.25 10.66 -2.39
N LEU A 101 -5.60 10.32 -1.15
CA LEU A 101 -6.61 11.00 -0.34
C LEU A 101 -6.05 12.17 0.48
N GLY A 102 -4.72 12.38 0.48
CA GLY A 102 -4.07 13.42 1.27
C GLY A 102 -4.10 13.20 2.79
N VAL A 103 -4.27 11.95 3.26
CA VAL A 103 -4.45 11.61 4.68
C VAL A 103 -3.27 12.10 5.53
N GLY A 104 -2.04 12.00 5.01
CA GLY A 104 -0.81 12.38 5.73
C GLY A 104 -0.82 13.79 6.32
N ALA A 105 -1.52 14.74 5.70
CA ALA A 105 -1.65 16.11 6.20
C ALA A 105 -2.51 16.23 7.47
N PHE A 106 -3.43 15.29 7.69
CA PHE A 106 -4.36 15.28 8.83
C PHE A 106 -3.81 14.50 10.04
N ILE A 107 -2.76 13.69 9.85
CA ILE A 107 -2.21 12.84 10.92
C ILE A 107 -1.53 13.71 11.98
N ARG A 108 -1.86 13.47 13.24
CA ARG A 108 -1.21 14.07 14.39
C ARG A 108 0.02 13.24 14.73
N LEU A 109 1.18 13.85 14.52
CA LEU A 109 2.48 13.23 14.72
C LEU A 109 3.26 14.01 15.80
N GLY A 110 4.09 13.27 16.54
CA GLY A 110 5.01 13.86 17.49
C GLY A 110 6.15 14.55 16.75
N ARG A 111 6.84 15.47 17.40
CA ARG A 111 7.90 16.26 16.76
C ARG A 111 9.01 15.38 16.17
N GLY A 112 9.43 14.34 16.90
CA GLY A 112 10.46 13.42 16.41
C GLY A 112 10.03 12.69 15.14
N GLU A 113 8.76 12.27 15.08
CA GLU A 113 8.21 11.56 13.93
C GLU A 113 8.07 12.49 12.71
N LEU A 114 7.64 13.74 12.92
CA LEU A 114 7.57 14.78 11.87
C LEU A 114 8.94 15.04 11.22
N VAL A 115 10.00 15.19 12.02
CA VAL A 115 11.37 15.45 11.53
C VAL A 115 11.86 14.34 10.61
N THR A 116 11.40 13.10 10.81
CA THR A 116 11.77 11.95 9.97
C THR A 116 10.84 11.72 8.78
N GLY A 117 10.00 12.70 8.43
CA GLY A 117 9.08 12.60 7.31
C GLY A 117 7.87 11.70 7.57
N GLY A 118 7.43 11.57 8.83
CA GLY A 118 6.35 10.65 9.23
C GLY A 118 5.04 10.78 8.44
N ARG A 119 4.73 11.97 7.91
CA ARG A 119 3.53 12.20 7.08
C ARG A 119 3.50 11.39 5.78
N ASP A 120 4.66 10.96 5.31
CA ASP A 120 4.80 10.21 4.07
C ASP A 120 5.33 8.78 4.28
N LYS A 121 5.43 8.31 5.53
CA LYS A 121 5.84 6.93 5.81
C LYS A 121 4.72 5.95 5.48
N ASP A 122 5.05 4.90 4.73
CA ASP A 122 4.09 3.88 4.30
C ASP A 122 3.32 3.26 5.48
N SER A 123 4.00 2.88 6.56
CA SER A 123 3.36 2.28 7.73
C SER A 123 2.36 3.23 8.38
N ILE A 124 2.74 4.48 8.65
CA ILE A 124 1.85 5.46 9.29
C ILE A 124 0.61 5.71 8.42
N LEU A 125 0.80 5.78 7.10
CA LEU A 125 -0.28 6.02 6.16
C LEU A 125 -1.24 4.82 6.04
N SER A 126 -0.73 3.59 5.97
CA SER A 126 -1.57 2.39 5.95
C SER A 126 -2.36 2.24 7.24
N ASP A 127 -1.69 2.33 8.38
CA ASP A 127 -2.29 2.11 9.70
C ASP A 127 -3.37 3.15 9.97
N THR A 128 -3.15 4.40 9.53
CA THR A 128 -4.16 5.46 9.62
C THR A 128 -5.34 5.19 8.69
N LEU A 129 -5.12 4.71 7.47
CA LEU A 129 -6.23 4.37 6.57
C LEU A 129 -7.09 3.24 7.16
N GLU A 130 -6.47 2.23 7.75
CA GLU A 130 -7.17 1.17 8.49
C GLU A 130 -7.93 1.76 9.68
N ALA A 131 -7.32 2.63 10.47
CA ALA A 131 -8.01 3.31 11.57
C ALA A 131 -9.23 4.13 11.12
N LEU A 132 -9.17 4.78 9.95
CA LEU A 132 -10.30 5.49 9.37
C LEU A 132 -11.43 4.52 8.94
N ILE A 133 -11.08 3.34 8.43
CA ILE A 133 -12.04 2.27 8.15
C ILE A 133 -12.68 1.75 9.45
N GLY A 134 -11.88 1.56 10.50
CA GLY A 134 -12.37 1.18 11.83
C GLY A 134 -13.31 2.23 12.41
N ALA A 135 -12.98 3.51 12.26
CA ALA A 135 -13.83 4.64 12.67
C ALA A 135 -15.19 4.65 11.95
N ALA A 136 -15.17 4.48 10.62
CA ALA A 136 -16.36 4.35 9.80
C ALA A 136 -17.24 3.17 10.27
N PHE A 137 -16.62 2.02 10.55
CA PHE A 137 -17.33 0.83 11.02
C PHE A 137 -17.98 1.04 12.38
N VAL A 138 -17.31 1.69 13.33
CA VAL A 138 -17.88 1.99 14.66
C VAL A 138 -19.14 2.86 14.54
N GLY A 139 -19.14 3.83 13.60
CA GLY A 139 -20.28 4.73 13.41
C GLY A 139 -21.45 4.11 12.63
N HIS A 140 -21.16 3.29 11.63
CA HIS A 140 -22.14 2.91 10.59
C HIS A 140 -22.29 1.42 10.34
N GLY A 141 -21.48 0.57 10.97
CA GLY A 141 -21.47 -0.87 10.74
C GLY A 141 -20.88 -1.28 9.39
N LEU A 142 -21.12 -2.54 9.00
CA LEU A 142 -20.42 -3.16 7.88
C LEU A 142 -20.81 -2.59 6.52
N GLU A 143 -22.11 -2.53 6.19
CA GLU A 143 -22.54 -2.25 4.82
C GLU A 143 -22.21 -0.84 4.31
N PRO A 144 -22.35 0.25 5.11
CA PRO A 144 -21.88 1.56 4.69
C PRO A 144 -20.36 1.61 4.55
N THR A 145 -19.63 0.99 5.48
CA THR A 145 -18.17 0.89 5.47
C THR A 145 -17.67 0.10 4.27
N ARG A 146 -18.36 -0.98 3.88
CA ARG A 146 -18.07 -1.78 2.69
C ARG A 146 -18.07 -0.91 1.44
N ARG A 147 -19.13 -0.13 1.22
CA ARG A 147 -19.24 0.76 0.05
C ARG A 147 -18.12 1.81 0.03
N MET A 148 -17.75 2.33 1.20
CA MET A 148 -16.62 3.23 1.34
C MET A 148 -15.30 2.54 0.94
N VAL A 149 -15.01 1.36 1.51
CA VAL A 149 -13.79 0.59 1.21
C VAL A 149 -13.71 0.23 -0.28
N GLU A 150 -14.78 -0.30 -0.86
CA GLU A 150 -14.83 -0.66 -2.29
C GLU A 150 -14.57 0.55 -3.20
N ARG A 151 -15.08 1.74 -2.84
CA ARG A 151 -14.83 2.97 -3.58
C ARG A 151 -13.39 3.45 -3.45
N LEU A 152 -12.87 3.52 -2.22
CA LEU A 152 -11.51 4.01 -1.95
C LEU A 152 -10.44 3.08 -2.54
N CYS A 153 -10.68 1.77 -2.45
CA CYS A 153 -9.76 0.73 -2.94
C CYS A 153 -10.10 0.26 -4.36
N ALA A 154 -10.99 0.94 -5.09
CA ALA A 154 -11.50 0.48 -6.37
C ALA A 154 -10.37 0.20 -7.39
N ALA A 155 -9.33 1.02 -7.41
CA ALA A 155 -8.17 0.82 -8.28
C ALA A 155 -7.36 -0.42 -7.88
N LEU A 156 -7.18 -0.67 -6.59
CA LEU A 156 -6.47 -1.85 -6.10
C LEU A 156 -7.26 -3.13 -6.41
N LEU A 157 -8.57 -3.14 -6.13
CA LEU A 157 -9.45 -4.29 -6.39
C LEU A 157 -9.50 -4.67 -7.87
N ARG A 158 -9.61 -3.69 -8.78
CA ARG A 158 -9.56 -3.94 -10.23
C ARG A 158 -8.22 -4.50 -10.68
N ASN A 159 -7.12 -4.05 -10.05
CA ASN A 159 -5.77 -4.47 -10.41
C ASN A 159 -5.26 -5.65 -9.57
N ALA A 160 -6.09 -6.25 -8.71
CA ALA A 160 -5.67 -7.28 -7.77
C ALA A 160 -4.92 -8.46 -8.42
N PRO A 161 -5.30 -8.98 -9.62
CA PRO A 161 -4.54 -10.04 -10.29
C PRO A 161 -3.13 -9.60 -10.68
N ARG A 162 -2.98 -8.34 -11.14
CA ARG A 162 -1.67 -7.76 -11.49
C ARG A 162 -0.85 -7.47 -10.25
N LEU A 163 -1.47 -6.96 -9.19
CA LEU A 163 -0.82 -6.70 -7.91
C LEU A 163 -0.33 -8.01 -7.28
N SER A 164 -1.07 -9.12 -7.38
CA SER A 164 -0.59 -10.43 -6.93
C SER A 164 0.55 -10.98 -7.77
N ALA A 165 0.51 -10.80 -9.08
CA ALA A 165 1.64 -11.15 -9.95
C ALA A 165 2.86 -10.29 -9.56
N GLY A 166 2.63 -9.01 -9.25
CA GLY A 166 3.58 -8.09 -8.62
C GLY A 166 3.81 -8.27 -7.12
N LEU A 167 3.46 -9.41 -6.52
CA LEU A 167 4.07 -9.83 -5.27
C LEU A 167 5.13 -10.91 -5.50
N ASP A 168 5.08 -11.58 -6.65
CA ASP A 168 6.00 -12.66 -6.98
C ASP A 168 6.32 -12.73 -8.47
N TRP A 169 6.71 -11.58 -9.05
CA TRP A 169 7.05 -11.51 -10.48
C TRP A 169 8.14 -12.51 -10.85
N LYS A 170 9.02 -12.89 -9.92
CA LYS A 170 10.03 -13.92 -10.17
C LYS A 170 9.39 -15.29 -10.41
N THR A 171 8.50 -15.74 -9.54
CA THR A 171 7.80 -17.01 -9.72
C THR A 171 6.83 -16.93 -10.89
N THR A 172 6.08 -15.84 -11.05
CA THR A 172 5.16 -15.67 -12.18
C THR A 172 5.89 -15.63 -13.52
N LEU A 173 7.06 -15.00 -13.61
CA LEU A 173 7.91 -15.04 -14.80
C LEU A 173 8.47 -16.44 -15.07
N GLN A 174 8.86 -17.17 -14.02
CA GLN A 174 9.32 -18.56 -14.13
C GLN A 174 8.20 -19.48 -14.64
N GLU A 175 6.99 -19.34 -14.13
CA GLU A 175 5.80 -20.10 -14.58
C GLU A 175 5.45 -19.75 -16.03
N LEU A 176 5.45 -18.46 -16.39
CA LEU A 176 5.22 -18.03 -17.78
C LEU A 176 6.28 -18.60 -18.73
N ALA A 177 7.56 -18.52 -18.37
CA ALA A 177 8.66 -19.06 -19.16
C ALA A 177 8.46 -20.57 -19.41
N THR A 178 8.12 -21.30 -18.34
CA THR A 178 7.84 -22.75 -18.41
C THR A 178 6.64 -23.05 -19.31
N ALA A 179 5.53 -22.33 -19.14
CA ALA A 179 4.32 -22.49 -19.95
C ALA A 179 4.54 -22.18 -21.44
N ARG A 180 5.54 -21.35 -21.77
CA ARG A 180 5.89 -20.95 -23.14
C ARG A 180 7.07 -21.75 -23.72
N GLY A 181 7.60 -22.74 -22.99
CA GLY A 181 8.76 -23.51 -23.43
C GLY A 181 10.04 -22.68 -23.55
N LEU A 182 10.12 -21.55 -22.84
CA LEU A 182 11.29 -20.69 -22.77
C LEU A 182 12.24 -21.16 -21.66
N PRO A 183 13.55 -20.82 -21.74
CA PRO A 183 14.48 -21.09 -20.64
C PRO A 183 14.08 -20.34 -19.37
N PRO A 184 14.50 -20.80 -18.18
CA PRO A 184 14.21 -20.12 -16.92
C PRO A 184 14.81 -18.70 -16.89
N PRO A 185 14.23 -17.77 -16.11
CA PRO A 185 14.72 -16.40 -16.05
C PRO A 185 16.07 -16.30 -15.36
N GLU A 186 17.01 -15.58 -15.98
CA GLU A 186 18.30 -15.22 -15.40
C GLU A 186 18.32 -13.76 -14.95
N TYR A 187 18.88 -13.49 -13.78
CA TYR A 187 18.94 -12.14 -13.20
C TYR A 187 20.38 -11.65 -13.07
N ALA A 188 20.64 -10.44 -13.55
CA ALA A 188 21.85 -9.68 -13.27
C ALA A 188 21.48 -8.45 -12.45
N VAL A 189 22.23 -8.15 -11.39
CA VAL A 189 21.97 -7.00 -10.52
C VAL A 189 23.24 -6.22 -10.23
N GLU A 190 23.21 -4.93 -10.51
CA GLU A 190 24.26 -3.97 -10.21
C GLU A 190 23.76 -3.00 -9.14
N GLY A 191 24.65 -2.57 -8.24
CA GLY A 191 24.32 -1.64 -7.16
C GLY A 191 25.35 -0.54 -7.05
N SER A 192 24.89 0.68 -6.80
CA SER A 192 25.73 1.87 -6.65
C SER A 192 25.16 2.82 -5.60
N GLY A 193 25.95 3.82 -5.19
CA GLY A 193 25.60 4.78 -4.14
C GLY A 193 26.12 4.43 -2.73
N PRO A 194 26.09 5.40 -1.80
CA PRO A 194 26.55 5.22 -0.43
C PRO A 194 25.59 4.34 0.39
N ASP A 195 26.06 3.74 1.49
CA ASP A 195 25.31 2.73 2.25
C ASP A 195 23.88 3.14 2.68
N HIS A 196 23.66 4.43 2.89
CA HIS A 196 22.38 5.03 3.32
C HIS A 196 21.49 5.48 2.14
N GLU A 197 21.98 5.39 0.91
CA GLU A 197 21.28 5.82 -0.32
C GLU A 197 21.70 4.91 -1.49
N ARG A 198 21.69 3.60 -1.26
CA ARG A 198 21.99 2.61 -2.30
C ARG A 198 20.85 2.51 -3.29
N TRP A 199 21.21 2.44 -4.56
CA TRP A 199 20.29 2.15 -5.66
C TRP A 199 20.81 0.95 -6.45
N PHE A 200 19.88 0.16 -6.97
CA PHE A 200 20.16 -1.07 -7.71
C PHE A 200 19.46 -1.05 -9.04
N VAL A 201 20.13 -1.57 -10.08
CA VAL A 201 19.56 -1.90 -11.38
C VAL A 201 19.60 -3.40 -11.52
N ALA A 202 18.47 -4.00 -11.89
CA ALA A 202 18.40 -5.40 -12.24
C ALA A 202 17.93 -5.58 -13.67
N THR A 203 18.42 -6.64 -14.31
CA THR A 203 18.01 -7.08 -15.64
C THR A 203 17.59 -8.55 -15.53
N ALA A 204 16.39 -8.87 -16.02
CA ALA A 204 15.84 -10.21 -16.11
C ALA A 204 15.82 -10.64 -17.58
N THR A 205 16.43 -11.78 -17.89
CA THR A 205 16.52 -12.32 -19.26
C THR A 205 15.81 -13.66 -19.33
N VAL A 206 14.90 -13.80 -20.30
CA VAL A 206 14.18 -15.05 -20.61
C VAL A 206 14.30 -15.32 -22.10
N GLY A 207 15.29 -16.13 -22.48
CA GLY A 207 15.62 -16.35 -23.89
C GLY A 207 16.11 -15.05 -24.55
N HIS A 208 15.31 -14.47 -25.44
CA HIS A 208 15.60 -13.17 -26.07
C HIS A 208 14.82 -12.00 -25.47
N PHE A 209 13.90 -12.27 -24.53
CA PHE A 209 13.17 -11.23 -23.81
C PHE A 209 14.03 -10.68 -22.67
N VAL A 210 14.06 -9.36 -22.54
CA VAL A 210 14.85 -8.67 -21.52
C VAL A 210 13.96 -7.63 -20.85
N GLY A 211 13.92 -7.66 -19.52
CA GLY A 211 13.28 -6.64 -18.70
C GLY A 211 14.27 -6.01 -17.74
N SER A 212 14.12 -4.71 -17.46
CA SER A 212 14.97 -3.97 -16.52
C SER A 212 14.13 -3.32 -15.43
N GLY A 213 14.65 -3.29 -14.20
CA GLY A 213 14.00 -2.63 -13.07
C GLY A 213 15.01 -2.00 -12.13
N GLU A 214 14.61 -0.93 -11.46
CA GLU A 214 15.44 -0.18 -10.52
C GLU A 214 14.80 -0.12 -9.14
N GLY A 215 15.61 0.01 -8.08
CA GLY A 215 15.08 0.13 -6.73
C GLY A 215 16.11 0.41 -5.66
N SER A 216 15.62 0.83 -4.48
CA SER A 216 16.43 1.06 -3.27
C SER A 216 16.95 -0.23 -2.61
N SER A 217 16.54 -1.40 -3.11
CA SER A 217 17.08 -2.70 -2.72
C SER A 217 17.15 -3.63 -3.92
N LYS A 218 18.06 -4.62 -3.87
CA LYS A 218 18.16 -5.68 -4.91
C LYS A 218 16.81 -6.34 -5.18
N LYS A 219 16.06 -6.65 -4.12
CA LYS A 219 14.74 -7.30 -4.24
C LYS A 219 13.75 -6.45 -5.05
N VAL A 220 13.72 -5.13 -4.82
CA VAL A 220 12.83 -4.20 -5.54
C VAL A 220 13.26 -4.06 -7.01
N ALA A 221 14.57 -3.95 -7.27
CA ALA A 221 15.09 -3.87 -8.64
C ALA A 221 14.78 -5.14 -9.44
N GLU A 222 15.09 -6.32 -8.89
CA GLU A 222 14.82 -7.62 -9.55
C GLU A 222 13.32 -7.85 -9.78
N HIS A 223 12.49 -7.34 -8.88
CA HIS A 223 11.05 -7.41 -9.01
C HIS A 223 10.54 -6.62 -10.23
N GLY A 224 11.00 -5.37 -10.41
CA GLY A 224 10.68 -4.57 -11.58
C GLY A 224 11.25 -5.15 -12.88
N ALA A 225 12.44 -5.77 -12.82
CA ALA A 225 13.03 -6.45 -13.98
C ALA A 225 12.17 -7.65 -14.42
N ALA A 226 11.66 -8.42 -13.46
CA ALA A 226 10.79 -9.56 -13.71
C ALA A 226 9.43 -9.14 -14.31
N GLU A 227 8.85 -8.05 -13.81
CA GLU A 227 7.64 -7.42 -14.37
C GLU A 227 7.83 -7.05 -15.84
N ALA A 228 8.88 -6.28 -16.13
CA ALA A 228 9.16 -5.80 -17.48
C ALA A 228 9.40 -6.96 -18.47
N ALA A 229 10.10 -8.02 -18.03
CA ALA A 229 10.31 -9.21 -18.85
C ALA A 229 9.01 -9.98 -19.10
N PHE A 230 8.14 -10.08 -18.10
CA PHE A 230 6.81 -10.70 -18.22
C PHE A 230 5.95 -9.94 -19.25
N GLU A 231 5.91 -8.61 -19.15
CA GLU A 231 5.19 -7.76 -20.11
C GLU A 231 5.72 -7.93 -21.53
N ALA A 232 7.04 -8.01 -21.72
CA ALA A 232 7.66 -8.23 -23.01
C ALA A 232 7.23 -9.59 -23.64
N ILE A 233 7.23 -10.67 -22.86
CA ILE A 233 6.82 -12.01 -23.33
C ILE A 233 5.33 -12.04 -23.69
N THR A 234 4.49 -11.40 -22.88
CA THR A 234 3.03 -11.39 -23.09
C THR A 234 2.63 -10.53 -24.29
N ALA A 235 3.27 -9.37 -24.48
CA ALA A 235 3.03 -8.51 -25.64
C ALA A 235 3.36 -9.21 -26.97
N ALA A 236 4.49 -9.92 -27.05
CA ALA A 236 4.91 -10.65 -28.25
C ALA A 236 3.97 -11.81 -28.65
N SER A 237 3.04 -12.19 -27.78
CA SER A 237 2.06 -13.24 -28.05
C SER A 237 0.74 -12.73 -28.61
N THR A 238 0.54 -11.41 -28.62
CA THR A 238 -0.68 -10.77 -29.14
C THR A 238 -0.57 -10.50 -30.65
N ASP A 239 0.64 -10.60 -31.21
CA ASP A 239 0.96 -10.36 -32.62
C ASP A 239 1.03 -11.65 -33.48
N ALA A 240 0.45 -12.76 -33.01
CA ALA A 240 0.37 -14.04 -33.72
C ALA A 240 -1.07 -14.59 -33.74
#